data_AF-A0A7S1QWJ2-F1
#
_entry.id   AF-A0A7S1QWJ2-F1
#
_cell.length_a   1.000
_cell.length_b   1.000
_cell.length_c   1.000
_cell.angle_alpha   90.00
_cell.angle_beta   90.00
_cell.angle_gamma   90.00
#
_symmetry.space_group_name_H-M   'P 1'
#
loop_
_entity.id
_entity.type
_entity.pdbx_description
1 polymer ?
#
loop_
_entity_poly.entity_id
_entity_poly.type
_entity_poly.pdbx_seq_one_letter_code
_entity_poly.pdbx_strand_id
1 'polypeptide(L)'
;RSLSPAAAVVLGSLLVVIFPVFTCIEFVCLRYTTIPFVQVTKGFQVMGVASPFWLWFCFAALQSLLMRADMLTDGRFLAELVRQDQCPGEQLSDVWQAVIGESMVSFLAGVKLSQVGLAAYVLTLAQCIWPLLQSTPRCGGPPVDYCVQPSEGQRSLRVQSALTACPEPDVEQLNFRFTNLVGTQVNLGEALMMLGEAAGMSSLQLQSPAYPVAKAELEPEKAVGLADAVVSRGVVSIGLVAVLENSLQIQLQTSIFALKAFLLHRYDVLTITSLALSMATLALKLKDAFKLLSFSNKVRAGAGEEAGQSEKLRHLLRYTRILQLLMLLLLLSLAYGAAKFAAAFICEDSLWNLTGCVDVAALKAGKGQQG
;
A
#
# COMPACT_ATOMS: atom_id res chain seq x y z
N ARG A 1 -9.40 29.85 1.49
CA ARG A 1 -8.74 30.52 0.34
C ARG A 1 -8.49 29.48 -0.73
N SER A 2 -8.95 29.69 -1.96
CA SER A 2 -8.72 28.77 -3.09
C SER A 2 -7.22 28.57 -3.34
N LEU A 3 -6.82 27.42 -3.91
CA LEU A 3 -5.48 27.24 -4.45
C LEU A 3 -5.19 28.39 -5.42
N SER A 4 -3.94 28.87 -5.45
CA SER A 4 -3.58 29.81 -6.52
C SER A 4 -3.83 29.12 -7.87
N PRO A 5 -4.37 29.84 -8.88
CA PRO A 5 -4.62 29.25 -10.19
C PRO A 5 -3.35 28.61 -10.78
N ALA A 6 -2.17 29.17 -10.48
CA ALA A 6 -0.88 28.59 -10.86
C ALA A 6 -0.64 27.20 -10.24
N ALA A 7 -0.88 27.01 -8.93
CA ALA A 7 -0.72 25.72 -8.28
C ALA A 7 -1.71 24.68 -8.82
N ALA A 8 -2.94 25.09 -9.15
CA ALA A 8 -3.93 24.21 -9.75
C ALA A 8 -3.52 23.77 -11.17
N VAL A 9 -2.93 24.67 -11.97
CA VAL A 9 -2.41 24.36 -13.30
C VAL A 9 -1.21 23.41 -13.22
N VAL A 10 -0.26 23.65 -12.31
CA VAL A 10 0.91 22.77 -12.12
C VAL A 10 0.48 21.38 -11.66
N LEU A 11 -0.44 21.28 -10.70
CA LEU A 11 -0.97 20.00 -10.26
C LEU A 11 -1.69 19.31 -11.43
N GLY A 12 -2.57 20.04 -12.14
CA GLY A 12 -3.30 19.52 -13.30
C GLY A 12 -2.37 19.00 -14.40
N SER A 13 -1.31 19.74 -14.76
CA SER A 13 -0.37 19.32 -15.80
C SER A 13 0.46 18.10 -15.37
N LEU A 14 0.87 18.06 -14.10
CA LEU A 14 1.59 16.93 -13.53
C LEU A 14 0.73 15.66 -13.57
N LEU A 15 -0.56 15.77 -13.25
CA LEU A 15 -1.52 14.66 -13.35
C LEU A 15 -1.65 14.15 -14.79
N VAL A 16 -1.79 15.06 -15.76
CA VAL A 16 -1.95 14.73 -17.18
C VAL A 16 -0.74 13.96 -17.73
N VAL A 17 0.47 14.21 -17.22
CA VAL A 17 1.68 13.51 -17.68
C VAL A 17 1.95 12.23 -16.88
N ILE A 18 1.84 12.30 -15.55
CA ILE A 18 2.18 11.18 -14.66
C ILE A 18 1.21 10.01 -14.87
N PHE A 19 -0.10 10.26 -14.93
CA PHE A 19 -1.08 9.18 -15.03
C PHE A 19 -0.90 8.28 -16.27
N PRO A 20 -0.74 8.83 -17.49
CA PRO A 20 -0.49 8.00 -18.67
C PRO A 20 0.81 7.22 -18.59
N VAL A 21 1.89 7.82 -18.07
CA VAL A 21 3.18 7.14 -17.91
C VAL A 21 3.05 5.95 -16.96
N PHE A 22 2.47 6.15 -15.77
CA PHE A 22 2.26 5.06 -14.82
C PHE A 22 1.33 3.97 -15.35
N THR A 23 0.28 4.35 -16.07
CA THR A 23 -0.63 3.38 -16.71
C THR A 23 0.05 2.59 -17.81
N CYS A 24 0.94 3.24 -18.58
CA CYS A 24 1.75 2.58 -19.60
C CYS A 24 2.71 1.56 -18.97
N ILE A 25 3.42 1.95 -17.91
CA ILE A 25 4.32 1.05 -17.16
C ILE A 25 3.53 -0.12 -16.59
N GLU A 26 2.39 0.14 -15.93
CA GLU A 26 1.52 -0.91 -15.39
C GLU A 26 1.05 -1.88 -16.48
N PHE A 27 0.67 -1.37 -17.66
CA PHE A 27 0.27 -2.20 -18.78
C PHE A 27 1.42 -3.05 -19.34
N VAL A 28 2.66 -2.51 -19.37
CA VAL A 28 3.85 -3.28 -19.72
C VAL A 28 4.08 -4.40 -18.72
N CYS A 29 4.03 -4.12 -17.41
CA CYS A 29 4.17 -5.15 -16.37
C CYS A 29 3.07 -6.20 -16.47
N LEU A 30 1.83 -5.79 -16.75
CA LEU A 30 0.68 -6.66 -16.89
C LEU A 30 0.86 -7.67 -18.03
N ARG A 31 1.52 -7.30 -19.14
CA ARG A 31 1.82 -8.23 -20.25
C ARG A 31 2.67 -9.42 -19.80
N TYR A 32 3.59 -9.21 -18.86
CA TYR A 32 4.46 -10.27 -18.36
C TYR A 32 3.79 -11.17 -17.32
N THR A 33 2.82 -10.67 -16.56
CA THR A 33 2.17 -11.43 -15.48
C THR A 33 0.85 -12.07 -15.90
N THR A 34 0.15 -11.51 -16.89
CA THR A 34 -1.19 -11.96 -17.27
C THR A 34 -1.21 -13.37 -17.84
N ILE A 35 -0.27 -13.69 -18.74
CA ILE A 35 -0.20 -15.01 -19.37
C ILE A 35 0.00 -16.11 -18.31
N PRO A 36 1.05 -16.06 -17.46
CA PRO A 36 1.23 -17.09 -16.45
C PRO A 36 0.08 -17.11 -15.43
N PHE A 37 -0.51 -15.94 -15.12
CA PHE A 37 -1.70 -15.87 -14.28
C PHE A 37 -2.85 -16.70 -14.85
N VAL A 38 -3.26 -16.42 -16.09
CA VAL A 38 -4.38 -17.10 -16.76
C VAL A 38 -4.12 -18.59 -16.97
N GLN A 39 -2.88 -18.97 -17.27
CA GLN A 39 -2.49 -20.38 -17.42
C GLN A 39 -2.74 -21.18 -16.12
N VAL A 40 -2.47 -20.57 -14.96
CA VAL A 40 -2.60 -21.23 -13.65
C VAL A 40 -4.03 -21.12 -13.11
N THR A 41 -4.66 -19.94 -13.18
CA THR A 41 -5.99 -19.70 -12.58
C THR A 41 -7.16 -20.04 -13.52
N LYS A 42 -6.89 -20.32 -14.80
CA LYS A 42 -7.88 -20.57 -15.87
C LYS A 42 -8.81 -19.40 -16.20
N GLY A 43 -8.63 -18.23 -15.56
CA GLY A 43 -9.46 -17.06 -15.80
C GLY A 43 -9.31 -15.98 -14.72
N PHE A 44 -10.02 -14.87 -14.92
CA PHE A 44 -10.07 -13.76 -13.97
C PHE A 44 -11.31 -13.84 -13.10
N GLN A 45 -11.21 -13.31 -11.88
CA GLN A 45 -12.33 -13.21 -10.96
C GLN A 45 -12.41 -11.81 -10.38
N VAL A 46 -13.61 -11.24 -10.35
CA VAL A 46 -13.93 -9.99 -9.64
C VAL A 46 -14.90 -10.36 -8.52
N MET A 47 -14.52 -10.07 -7.27
CA MET A 47 -15.33 -10.41 -6.08
C MET A 47 -15.73 -11.89 -6.00
N GLY A 48 -14.88 -12.81 -6.49
CA GLY A 48 -15.15 -14.25 -6.50
C GLY A 48 -16.03 -14.73 -7.66
N VAL A 49 -16.50 -13.83 -8.52
CA VAL A 49 -17.27 -14.17 -9.72
C VAL A 49 -16.34 -14.20 -10.93
N ALA A 50 -16.40 -15.27 -11.73
CA ALA A 50 -15.65 -15.36 -12.98
C ALA A 50 -16.02 -14.19 -13.90
N SER A 51 -15.00 -13.49 -14.40
CA SER A 51 -15.17 -12.25 -15.15
C SER A 51 -14.34 -12.27 -16.43
N PRO A 52 -14.84 -11.67 -17.53
CA PRO A 52 -14.02 -11.47 -18.72
C PRO A 52 -12.87 -10.51 -18.43
N PHE A 53 -11.77 -10.62 -19.19
CA PHE A 53 -10.57 -9.81 -19.03
C PHE A 53 -10.87 -8.30 -18.97
N TRP A 54 -11.74 -7.79 -19.86
CA TRP A 54 -12.06 -6.37 -19.92
C TRP A 54 -12.73 -5.84 -18.65
N LEU A 55 -13.66 -6.60 -18.07
CA LEU A 55 -14.32 -6.20 -16.83
C LEU A 55 -13.33 -6.16 -15.67
N TRP A 56 -12.49 -7.19 -15.56
CA TRP A 56 -11.43 -7.25 -14.56
C TRP A 56 -10.41 -6.12 -14.74
N PHE A 57 -9.99 -5.83 -15.97
CA PHE A 57 -9.04 -4.78 -16.28
C PHE A 57 -9.60 -3.38 -15.96
N CYS A 58 -10.86 -3.10 -16.31
CA CYS A 58 -11.52 -1.84 -15.95
C CYS A 58 -11.58 -1.68 -14.43
N PHE A 59 -11.93 -2.74 -13.69
CA PHE A 59 -11.94 -2.74 -12.23
C PHE A 59 -10.54 -2.46 -11.65
N ALA A 60 -9.51 -3.15 -12.17
CA ALA A 60 -8.12 -2.96 -11.78
C ALA A 60 -7.63 -1.54 -12.05
N ALA A 61 -7.91 -1.00 -13.24
CA ALA A 61 -7.54 0.34 -13.64
C ALA A 61 -8.21 1.41 -12.76
N LEU A 62 -9.49 1.22 -12.41
CA LEU A 62 -10.19 2.09 -11.47
C LEU A 62 -9.56 2.04 -10.08
N GLN A 63 -9.19 0.86 -9.59
CA GLN A 63 -8.52 0.73 -8.30
C GLN A 63 -7.13 1.40 -8.31
N SER A 64 -6.35 1.23 -9.39
CA SER A 64 -5.07 1.94 -9.57
C SER A 64 -5.26 3.46 -9.61
N LEU A 65 -6.34 3.95 -10.24
CA LEU A 65 -6.69 5.37 -10.25
C LEU A 65 -7.00 5.88 -8.83
N LEU A 66 -7.77 5.12 -8.04
CA LEU A 66 -8.10 5.47 -6.65
C LEU A 66 -6.84 5.51 -5.76
N MET A 67 -5.95 4.52 -5.87
CA MET A 67 -4.67 4.51 -5.13
C MET A 67 -3.82 5.74 -5.45
N ARG A 68 -3.76 6.12 -6.72
CA ARG A 68 -3.00 7.31 -7.15
C ARG A 68 -3.67 8.59 -6.67
N ALA A 69 -5.00 8.66 -6.73
CA ALA A 69 -5.77 9.80 -6.22
C ALA A 69 -5.51 10.03 -4.73
N ASP A 70 -5.44 8.96 -3.93
CA ASP A 70 -5.10 8.98 -2.49
C ASP A 70 -3.72 9.61 -2.25
N MET A 71 -2.69 9.12 -2.95
CA MET A 71 -1.33 9.68 -2.87
C MET A 71 -1.25 11.18 -3.25
N LEU A 72 -2.07 11.60 -4.22
CA LEU A 72 -2.13 13.00 -4.64
C LEU A 72 -2.85 13.88 -3.63
N THR A 73 -3.92 13.37 -3.02
CA THR A 73 -4.61 14.07 -1.94
C THR A 73 -3.69 14.22 -0.72
N ASP A 74 -2.86 13.22 -0.43
CA ASP A 74 -1.84 13.31 0.62
C ASP A 74 -0.76 14.35 0.33
N GLY A 75 -0.22 14.36 -0.89
CA GLY A 75 0.77 15.35 -1.31
C GLY A 75 0.22 16.77 -1.24
N ARG A 76 -1.05 16.96 -1.62
CA ARG A 76 -1.74 18.24 -1.49
C ARG A 76 -1.96 18.63 -0.03
N PHE A 77 -2.41 17.69 0.80
CA PHE A 77 -2.63 17.90 2.22
C PHE A 77 -1.34 18.36 2.91
N LEU A 78 -0.21 17.70 2.63
CA LEU A 78 1.10 18.13 3.11
C LEU A 78 1.43 19.55 2.65
N ALA A 79 1.24 19.86 1.37
CA ALA A 79 1.55 21.18 0.83
C ALA A 79 0.72 22.28 1.50
N GLU A 80 -0.56 22.02 1.78
CA GLU A 80 -1.42 22.96 2.51
C GLU A 80 -0.91 23.16 3.93
N LEU A 81 -0.57 22.07 4.61
CA LEU A 81 -0.10 22.06 6.00
C LEU A 81 1.25 22.80 6.16
N VAL A 82 2.18 22.61 5.22
CA VAL A 82 3.43 23.39 5.17
C VAL A 82 3.15 24.87 4.89
N ARG A 83 2.21 25.18 4.00
CA ARG A 83 1.84 26.57 3.72
C ARG A 83 1.23 27.26 4.93
N GLN A 84 0.39 26.55 5.69
CA GLN A 84 -0.23 27.09 6.91
C GLN A 84 0.81 27.47 7.96
N ASP A 85 1.86 26.67 8.13
CA ASP A 85 2.97 26.96 9.05
C ASP A 85 3.82 28.18 8.63
N GLN A 86 3.82 28.53 7.34
CA GLN A 86 4.53 29.72 6.83
C GLN A 86 3.75 31.02 6.96
N CYS A 87 2.43 30.97 7.19
CA CYS A 87 1.59 32.15 7.30
C CYS A 87 1.60 32.69 8.75
N PRO A 88 2.20 33.87 9.02
CA PRO A 88 2.20 34.45 10.36
C PRO A 88 0.75 34.78 10.79
N GLY A 89 0.39 34.37 12.00
CA GLY A 89 -0.92 34.63 12.60
C GLY A 89 -1.90 33.46 12.60
N GLU A 90 -1.56 32.30 12.05
CA GLU A 90 -2.44 31.13 12.16
C GLU A 90 -2.36 30.49 13.57
N GLN A 91 -3.50 30.43 14.25
CA GLN A 91 -3.69 29.82 15.58
C GLN A 91 -3.48 28.29 15.57
N LEU A 92 -3.24 27.69 14.40
CA LEU A 92 -3.19 26.26 14.20
C LEU A 92 -2.09 25.58 15.04
N SER A 93 -0.90 26.19 15.10
CA SER A 93 0.23 25.62 15.86
C SER A 93 -0.04 25.64 17.36
N ASP A 94 -0.58 26.74 17.89
CA ASP A 94 -0.87 26.86 19.33
C ASP A 94 -1.93 25.85 19.77
N VAL A 95 -3.00 25.70 18.98
CA VAL A 95 -4.05 24.72 19.27
C VAL A 95 -3.54 23.30 19.11
N TRP A 96 -2.71 23.03 18.08
CA TRP A 96 -2.06 21.73 17.92
C TRP A 96 -1.21 21.35 19.14
N GLN A 97 -0.38 22.28 19.63
CA GLN A 97 0.48 22.05 20.80
C GLN A 97 -0.33 21.78 22.06
N ALA A 98 -1.42 22.53 22.27
CA ALA A 98 -2.32 22.30 23.40
C ALA A 98 -2.99 20.92 23.31
N VAL A 99 -3.54 20.56 22.14
CA VAL A 99 -4.22 19.27 21.92
C VAL A 99 -3.26 18.09 22.07
N ILE A 100 -2.04 18.20 21.51
CA ILE A 100 -1.03 17.15 21.63
C ILE A 100 -0.46 17.08 23.04
N GLY A 101 -0.34 18.20 23.75
CA GLY A 101 0.08 18.23 25.15
C GLY A 101 -0.79 17.37 26.06
N GLU A 102 -2.10 17.33 25.78
CA GLU A 102 -3.09 16.50 26.49
C GLU A 102 -3.22 15.07 25.93
N SER A 103 -2.49 14.73 24.87
CA SER A 103 -2.54 13.40 24.24
C SER A 103 -1.54 12.42 24.85
N MET A 104 -1.71 11.12 24.58
CA MET A 104 -0.72 10.10 24.95
C MET A 104 0.65 10.31 24.29
N VAL A 105 0.71 11.14 23.25
CA VAL A 105 1.94 11.49 22.52
C VAL A 105 2.40 12.91 22.85
N SER A 106 2.24 13.34 24.10
CA SER A 106 2.66 14.67 24.59
C SER A 106 4.13 15.00 24.34
N PHE A 107 4.99 13.99 24.15
CA PHE A 107 6.38 14.19 23.71
C PHE A 107 6.49 14.89 22.33
N LEU A 108 5.45 14.84 21.51
CA LEU A 108 5.36 15.57 20.24
C LEU A 108 4.86 17.01 20.39
N ALA A 109 4.54 17.48 21.60
CA ALA A 109 4.02 18.84 21.80
C ALA A 109 5.02 19.93 21.39
N GLY A 110 6.33 19.64 21.43
CA GLY A 110 7.36 20.56 20.92
C GLY A 110 7.54 20.55 19.40
N VAL A 111 6.92 19.61 18.69
CA VAL A 111 7.12 19.40 17.25
C VAL A 111 6.02 20.14 16.49
N LYS A 112 6.43 20.92 15.47
CA LYS A 112 5.48 21.63 14.62
C LYS A 112 4.63 20.63 13.82
N LEU A 113 3.36 20.96 13.62
CA LEU A 113 2.45 20.15 12.80
C LEU A 113 3.03 19.88 11.40
N SER A 114 3.68 20.87 10.77
CA SER A 114 4.41 20.76 9.49
C SER A 114 5.46 19.68 9.47
N GLN A 115 6.22 19.56 10.55
CA GLN A 115 7.26 18.54 10.70
C GLN A 115 6.65 17.16 10.86
N VAL A 116 5.56 17.03 11.63
CA VAL A 116 4.83 15.76 11.77
C VAL A 116 4.24 15.31 10.43
N GLY A 117 3.60 16.22 9.69
CA GLY A 117 3.05 15.93 8.37
C GLY A 117 4.13 15.56 7.36
N LEU A 118 5.28 16.25 7.37
CA LEU A 118 6.41 15.91 6.50
C LEU A 118 7.00 14.55 6.86
N ALA A 119 7.18 14.26 8.15
CA ALA A 119 7.69 12.96 8.60
C ALA A 119 6.74 11.82 8.21
N ALA A 120 5.43 12.02 8.38
CA ALA A 120 4.40 11.10 7.92
C ALA A 120 4.49 10.83 6.41
N TYR A 121 4.67 11.89 5.61
CA TYR A 121 4.81 11.79 4.17
C TYR A 121 6.12 11.11 3.74
N VAL A 122 7.24 11.38 4.41
CA VAL A 122 8.51 10.69 4.13
C VAL A 122 8.40 9.20 4.48
N LEU A 123 7.64 8.86 5.52
CA LEU A 123 7.40 7.47 5.90
C LEU A 123 6.65 6.70 4.81
N THR A 124 5.77 7.36 4.04
CA THR A 124 5.10 6.72 2.88
C THR A 124 6.09 6.37 1.77
N LEU A 125 7.17 7.13 1.62
CA LEU A 125 8.23 6.79 0.67
C LEU A 125 9.10 5.62 1.16
N ALA A 126 9.15 5.37 2.46
CA ALA A 126 9.91 4.25 3.03
C ALA A 126 9.37 2.90 2.56
N GLN A 127 8.08 2.81 2.20
CA GLN A 127 7.49 1.60 1.65
C GLN A 127 8.15 1.13 0.36
N CYS A 128 8.77 2.04 -0.41
CA CYS A 128 9.49 1.71 -1.65
C CYS A 128 10.85 1.06 -1.37
N ILE A 129 11.46 1.32 -0.22
CA ILE A 129 12.80 0.84 0.12
C ILE A 129 12.81 -0.69 0.17
N TRP A 130 11.83 -1.30 0.85
CA TRP A 130 11.81 -2.75 1.01
C TRP A 130 11.64 -3.52 -0.31
N PRO A 131 10.66 -3.21 -1.16
CA PRO A 131 10.52 -3.81 -2.49
C PRO A 131 11.74 -3.60 -3.36
N LEU A 132 12.39 -2.43 -3.32
CA LEU A 132 13.65 -2.19 -4.02
C LEU A 132 14.76 -3.13 -3.51
N LEU A 133 14.94 -3.26 -2.20
CA LEU A 133 15.92 -4.19 -1.63
C LEU A 133 15.64 -5.65 -2.02
N GLN A 134 14.37 -6.06 -2.02
CA GLN A 134 13.95 -7.42 -2.36
C GLN A 134 13.98 -7.75 -3.85
N SER A 135 13.81 -6.75 -4.72
CA SER A 135 13.80 -6.94 -6.18
C SER A 135 15.14 -6.66 -6.84
N THR A 136 16.08 -6.00 -6.15
CA THR A 136 17.39 -5.67 -6.72
C THR A 136 18.34 -6.87 -6.63
N PRO A 137 18.94 -7.33 -7.74
CA PRO A 137 19.93 -8.40 -7.71
C PRO A 137 21.22 -7.95 -7.02
N ARG A 138 21.89 -8.87 -6.31
CA ARG A 138 23.18 -8.59 -5.66
C ARG A 138 24.29 -8.41 -6.70
N CYS A 139 25.09 -7.35 -6.55
CA CYS A 139 26.28 -7.14 -7.38
C CYS A 139 27.26 -8.32 -7.24
N GLY A 140 27.79 -8.81 -8.37
CA GLY A 140 28.75 -9.93 -8.39
C GLY A 140 28.11 -11.32 -8.30
N GLY A 141 26.78 -11.42 -8.36
CA GLY A 141 26.10 -12.70 -8.60
C GLY A 141 26.41 -13.23 -10.01
N PRO A 142 26.19 -14.53 -10.27
CA PRO A 142 26.27 -15.07 -11.62
C PRO A 142 25.36 -14.26 -12.56
N PRO A 143 25.78 -14.00 -13.81
CA PRO A 143 24.98 -13.24 -14.76
C PRO A 143 23.61 -13.92 -14.92
N VAL A 144 22.56 -13.10 -14.85
CA VAL A 144 21.19 -13.57 -15.08
C VAL A 144 21.02 -13.68 -16.59
N ASP A 145 21.13 -14.89 -17.12
CA ASP A 145 21.02 -15.13 -18.56
C ASP A 145 19.54 -15.23 -18.97
N TYR A 146 19.09 -14.34 -19.85
CA TYR A 146 17.70 -14.26 -20.32
C TYR A 146 17.55 -14.91 -21.70
N CYS A 147 17.30 -16.23 -21.76
CA CYS A 147 16.81 -16.87 -23.00
C CYS A 147 15.27 -17.01 -22.89
N VAL A 148 14.51 -16.26 -23.70
CA VAL A 148 13.07 -16.52 -23.93
C VAL A 148 12.99 -17.71 -24.86
N GLN A 149 12.51 -18.85 -24.38
CA GLN A 149 12.18 -19.92 -25.30
C GLN A 149 10.99 -19.49 -26.17
N PRO A 150 11.11 -19.53 -27.51
CA PRO A 150 9.96 -19.38 -28.38
C PRO A 150 8.95 -20.50 -28.06
N SER A 151 7.66 -20.16 -28.07
CA SER A 151 6.58 -21.10 -27.79
C SER A 151 6.66 -22.31 -28.73
N GLU A 152 6.35 -23.51 -28.22
CA GLU A 152 6.45 -24.80 -28.96
C GLU A 152 5.72 -24.80 -30.32
N GLY A 153 4.73 -23.90 -30.51
CA GLY A 153 4.02 -23.71 -31.78
C GLY A 153 4.79 -22.96 -32.88
N GLN A 154 5.98 -22.41 -32.59
CA GLN A 154 6.79 -21.65 -33.56
C GLN A 154 8.05 -22.41 -34.02
N ARG A 155 8.15 -23.71 -33.72
CA ARG A 155 9.27 -24.59 -34.17
C ARG A 155 9.29 -24.88 -35.67
N SER A 156 8.28 -24.46 -36.44
CA SER A 156 8.21 -24.75 -37.88
C SER A 156 8.75 -23.59 -38.74
N LEU A 157 9.97 -23.82 -39.24
CA LEU A 157 10.62 -23.23 -40.41
C LEU A 157 11.27 -21.82 -40.25
N ARG A 158 12.61 -21.84 -40.17
CA ARG A 158 13.61 -20.83 -40.62
C ARG A 158 14.34 -19.95 -39.60
N VAL A 159 14.17 -20.11 -38.29
CA VAL A 159 15.09 -19.47 -37.30
C VAL A 159 15.90 -20.53 -36.56
N GLN A 160 16.52 -21.46 -37.31
CA GLN A 160 17.32 -22.56 -36.73
C GLN A 160 18.83 -22.30 -36.84
N SER A 161 19.29 -21.30 -37.60
CA SER A 161 20.72 -21.06 -37.81
C SER A 161 21.33 -19.97 -36.92
N ALA A 162 20.53 -19.21 -36.16
CA ALA A 162 21.01 -18.19 -35.23
C ALA A 162 20.72 -18.50 -33.75
N LEU A 163 20.04 -19.63 -33.46
CA LEU A 163 19.61 -20.04 -32.11
C LEU A 163 20.43 -21.21 -31.54
N THR A 164 21.48 -21.66 -32.24
CA THR A 164 22.37 -22.75 -31.85
C THR A 164 23.30 -22.43 -30.67
N ALA A 165 23.13 -21.27 -30.00
CA ALA A 165 23.97 -20.84 -28.88
C ALA A 165 23.26 -20.77 -27.52
N CYS A 166 21.92 -20.88 -27.41
CA CYS A 166 21.33 -21.23 -26.11
C CYS A 166 21.37 -22.76 -26.04
N PRO A 167 22.25 -23.40 -25.24
CA PRO A 167 22.11 -24.83 -24.94
C PRO A 167 20.68 -25.07 -24.48
N GLU A 168 20.04 -26.20 -24.84
CA GLU A 168 18.68 -26.53 -24.38
C GLU A 168 18.61 -26.26 -22.88
N PRO A 169 17.96 -25.16 -22.47
CA PRO A 169 17.98 -24.79 -21.08
C PRO A 169 17.14 -25.87 -20.41
N ASP A 170 17.77 -26.56 -19.46
CA ASP A 170 17.07 -27.41 -18.53
C ASP A 170 15.82 -26.64 -18.06
N VAL A 171 14.64 -27.25 -18.02
CA VAL A 171 13.38 -26.54 -17.77
C VAL A 171 13.43 -25.77 -16.42
N GLU A 172 14.37 -26.13 -15.54
CA GLU A 172 14.74 -25.38 -14.34
C GLU A 172 15.31 -23.96 -14.61
N GLN A 173 16.07 -23.74 -15.68
CA GLN A 173 16.70 -22.45 -16.03
C GLN A 173 15.70 -21.38 -16.53
N LEU A 174 14.49 -21.77 -16.96
CA LEU A 174 13.41 -20.83 -17.29
C LEU A 174 12.84 -20.13 -16.04
N ASN A 175 13.15 -20.63 -14.84
CA ASN A 175 12.86 -19.94 -13.60
C ASN A 175 13.99 -18.94 -13.31
N PHE A 176 13.92 -17.75 -13.90
CA PHE A 176 14.83 -16.62 -13.65
C PHE A 176 14.92 -16.29 -12.16
N ARG A 177 15.75 -17.02 -11.42
CA ARG A 177 16.00 -16.85 -9.99
C ARG A 177 17.31 -16.11 -9.82
N PHE A 178 17.29 -15.10 -8.97
CA PHE A 178 18.48 -14.38 -8.57
C PHE A 178 18.49 -14.18 -7.07
N THR A 179 19.68 -14.08 -6.50
CA THR A 179 19.84 -13.66 -5.11
C THR A 179 19.70 -12.14 -5.05
N ASN A 180 18.73 -11.65 -4.30
CA ASN A 180 18.55 -10.21 -4.10
C ASN A 180 19.54 -9.63 -3.08
N LEU A 181 19.46 -8.32 -2.82
CA LEU A 181 20.32 -7.64 -1.84
C LEU A 181 20.17 -8.15 -0.40
N VAL A 182 19.02 -8.74 -0.06
CA VAL A 182 18.74 -9.32 1.25
C VAL A 182 19.27 -10.76 1.38
N GLY A 183 19.77 -11.34 0.28
CA GLY A 183 20.28 -12.70 0.25
C GLY A 183 19.22 -13.77 0.01
N THR A 184 17.99 -13.40 -0.33
CA THR A 184 16.93 -14.35 -0.68
C THR A 184 16.88 -14.62 -2.18
N GLN A 185 16.58 -15.86 -2.55
CA GLN A 185 16.37 -16.25 -3.95
C GLN A 185 14.97 -15.84 -4.38
N VAL A 186 14.89 -14.92 -5.33
CA VAL A 186 13.63 -14.35 -5.84
C VAL A 186 13.57 -14.58 -7.34
N ASN A 187 12.38 -14.88 -7.87
CA ASN A 187 12.20 -14.95 -9.31
C ASN A 187 11.75 -13.62 -9.91
N LEU A 188 11.99 -13.39 -11.21
CA LEU A 188 11.62 -12.14 -11.88
C LEU A 188 10.14 -11.78 -11.74
N GLY A 189 9.24 -12.76 -11.82
CA GLY A 189 7.79 -12.53 -11.66
C GLY A 189 7.44 -12.05 -10.25
N GLU A 190 8.06 -12.63 -9.24
CA GLU A 190 7.91 -12.21 -7.84
C GLU A 190 8.47 -10.81 -7.59
N ALA A 191 9.64 -10.50 -8.15
CA ALA A 191 10.23 -9.17 -8.11
C ALA A 191 9.32 -8.12 -8.77
N LEU A 192 8.77 -8.43 -9.95
CA LEU A 192 7.82 -7.57 -10.66
C LEU A 192 6.54 -7.35 -9.87
N MET A 193 6.03 -8.39 -9.20
CA MET A 193 4.86 -8.28 -8.32
C MET A 193 5.14 -7.41 -7.10
N MET A 194 6.32 -7.54 -6.47
CA MET A 194 6.72 -6.70 -5.34
C MET A 194 6.86 -5.22 -5.74
N LEU A 195 7.52 -4.96 -6.87
CA LEU A 195 7.66 -3.60 -7.40
C LEU A 195 6.31 -3.01 -7.83
N GLY A 196 5.46 -3.82 -8.45
CA GLY A 196 4.11 -3.43 -8.82
C GLY A 196 3.25 -3.09 -7.62
N GLU A 197 3.33 -3.88 -6.55
CA GLU A 197 2.65 -3.60 -5.29
C GLU A 197 3.13 -2.28 -4.68
N ALA A 198 4.44 -2.06 -4.61
CA ALA A 198 5.06 -0.82 -4.12
C ALA A 198 4.67 0.42 -4.93
N ALA A 199 4.53 0.26 -6.24
CA ALA A 199 4.15 1.33 -7.16
C ALA A 199 2.63 1.56 -7.25
N GLY A 200 1.83 0.87 -6.42
CA GLY A 200 0.37 1.02 -6.42
C GLY A 200 -0.33 0.46 -7.67
N MET A 201 0.29 -0.49 -8.38
CA MET A 201 -0.30 -1.14 -9.57
C MET A 201 -1.34 -2.18 -9.14
N SER A 202 -2.59 -1.75 -9.04
CA SER A 202 -3.69 -2.60 -8.55
C SER A 202 -3.96 -3.79 -9.47
N SER A 203 -3.66 -3.69 -10.78
CA SER A 203 -3.78 -4.82 -11.70
C SER A 203 -2.87 -5.99 -11.33
N LEU A 204 -1.68 -5.72 -10.82
CA LEU A 204 -0.77 -6.74 -10.30
C LEU A 204 -1.21 -7.20 -8.91
N GLN A 205 -1.61 -6.27 -8.04
CA GLN A 205 -2.07 -6.62 -6.69
C GLN A 205 -3.26 -7.58 -6.70
N LEU A 206 -4.23 -7.38 -7.61
CA LEU A 206 -5.42 -8.23 -7.73
C LEU A 206 -5.11 -9.68 -8.13
N GLN A 207 -3.94 -9.96 -8.71
CA GLN A 207 -3.49 -11.32 -9.00
C GLN A 207 -3.02 -12.05 -7.74
N SER A 208 -2.68 -11.32 -6.67
CA SER A 208 -2.32 -11.86 -5.35
C SER A 208 -3.53 -11.84 -4.41
N PRO A 209 -3.83 -12.91 -3.65
CA PRO A 209 -3.12 -14.19 -3.58
C PRO A 209 -3.66 -15.26 -4.54
N ALA A 210 -4.53 -14.92 -5.49
CA ALA A 210 -5.20 -15.90 -6.34
C ALA A 210 -4.22 -16.81 -7.11
N TYR A 211 -3.14 -16.24 -7.66
CA TYR A 211 -2.13 -17.01 -8.37
C TYR A 211 -1.35 -17.98 -7.47
N PRO A 212 -0.75 -17.55 -6.35
CA PRO A 212 -0.10 -18.47 -5.42
C PRO A 212 -1.02 -19.57 -4.87
N VAL A 213 -2.30 -19.26 -4.63
CA VAL A 213 -3.30 -20.23 -4.19
C VAL A 213 -3.49 -21.32 -5.24
N ALA A 214 -3.81 -20.93 -6.47
CA ALA A 214 -4.00 -21.89 -7.56
C ALA A 214 -2.71 -22.69 -7.86
N LYS A 215 -1.54 -22.05 -7.74
CA LYS A 215 -0.25 -22.75 -7.90
C LYS A 215 0.01 -23.74 -6.78
N ALA A 216 -0.34 -23.41 -5.53
CA ALA A 216 -0.22 -24.32 -4.39
C ALA A 216 -1.16 -25.53 -4.48
N GLU A 217 -2.31 -25.39 -5.15
CA GLU A 217 -3.24 -26.50 -5.44
C GLU A 217 -2.68 -27.46 -6.50
N LEU A 218 -1.93 -26.94 -7.48
CA LEU A 218 -1.27 -27.74 -8.52
C LEU A 218 0.03 -28.41 -8.04
N GLU A 219 0.76 -27.74 -7.14
CA GLU A 219 2.08 -28.14 -6.63
C GLU A 219 2.05 -28.19 -5.08
N PRO A 220 1.35 -29.18 -4.48
CA PRO A 220 1.15 -29.24 -3.03
C PRO A 220 2.46 -29.33 -2.24
N GLU A 221 3.50 -29.93 -2.82
CA GLU A 221 4.84 -30.01 -2.23
C GLU A 221 5.52 -28.64 -2.08
N LYS A 222 5.11 -27.65 -2.88
CA LYS A 222 5.62 -26.27 -2.80
C LYS A 222 4.66 -25.31 -2.10
N ALA A 223 3.48 -25.77 -1.71
CA ALA A 223 2.43 -24.93 -1.10
C ALA A 223 2.92 -24.15 0.13
N VAL A 224 3.70 -24.78 1.01
CA VAL A 224 4.25 -24.13 2.22
C VAL A 224 5.22 -23.00 1.84
N GLY A 225 6.08 -23.22 0.85
CA GLY A 225 7.02 -22.20 0.37
C GLY A 225 6.31 -21.02 -0.30
N LEU A 226 5.27 -21.30 -1.09
CA LEU A 226 4.43 -20.27 -1.71
C LEU A 226 3.66 -19.47 -0.64
N ALA A 227 3.09 -20.13 0.36
CA ALA A 227 2.42 -19.47 1.46
C ALA A 227 3.37 -18.60 2.29
N ASP A 228 4.56 -19.10 2.61
CA ASP A 228 5.57 -18.35 3.36
C ASP A 228 5.97 -17.05 2.63
N ALA A 229 6.28 -17.13 1.34
CA ALA A 229 6.64 -15.96 0.53
C ALA A 229 5.49 -14.93 0.48
N VAL A 230 4.26 -15.40 0.25
CA VAL A 230 3.09 -14.52 0.09
C VAL A 230 2.67 -13.89 1.42
N VAL A 231 2.70 -14.63 2.53
CA VAL A 231 2.38 -14.10 3.86
C VAL A 231 3.47 -13.16 4.35
N SER A 232 4.75 -13.46 4.12
CA SER A 232 5.87 -12.56 4.43
C SER A 232 5.73 -11.22 3.70
N ARG A 233 5.45 -11.25 2.39
CA ARG A 233 5.14 -10.03 1.61
C ARG A 233 3.93 -9.30 2.18
N GLY A 234 2.87 -10.05 2.52
CA GLY A 234 1.67 -9.50 3.15
C GLY A 234 1.94 -8.80 4.48
N VAL A 235 2.81 -9.36 5.33
CA VAL A 235 3.23 -8.73 6.59
C VAL A 235 3.89 -7.38 6.34
N VAL A 236 4.79 -7.30 5.36
CA VAL A 236 5.47 -6.04 5.05
C VAL A 236 4.51 -5.02 4.43
N SER A 237 3.66 -5.44 3.50
CA SER A 237 2.66 -4.58 2.86
C SER A 237 1.64 -4.04 3.87
N ILE A 238 1.05 -4.90 4.70
CA ILE A 238 0.10 -4.47 5.72
C ILE A 238 0.80 -3.66 6.83
N GLY A 239 2.01 -4.04 7.22
CA GLY A 239 2.77 -3.34 8.25
C GLY A 239 3.20 -1.94 7.84
N LEU A 240 3.91 -1.81 6.71
CA LEU A 240 4.42 -0.53 6.25
C LEU A 240 3.31 0.35 5.64
N VAL A 241 2.47 -0.21 4.77
CA VAL A 241 1.48 0.60 4.04
C VAL A 241 0.24 0.82 4.87
N ALA A 242 -0.43 -0.25 5.33
CA ALA A 242 -1.72 -0.09 5.99
C ALA A 242 -1.61 0.48 7.42
N VAL A 243 -0.62 0.00 8.19
CA VAL A 243 -0.46 0.38 9.61
C VAL A 243 0.43 1.62 9.80
N LEU A 244 1.57 1.75 9.11
CA LEU A 244 2.45 2.91 9.33
C LEU A 244 2.05 4.13 8.49
N GLU A 245 1.62 3.93 7.24
CA GLU A 245 1.23 5.02 6.34
C GLU A 245 -0.26 5.36 6.48
N ASN A 246 -1.18 4.51 6.01
CA ASN A 246 -2.59 4.88 5.87
C ASN A 246 -3.25 5.18 7.23
N SER A 247 -2.94 4.37 8.25
CA SER A 247 -3.48 4.60 9.60
C SER A 247 -3.01 5.94 10.16
N LEU A 248 -1.73 6.27 10.05
CA LEU A 248 -1.18 7.51 10.55
C LEU A 248 -1.74 8.72 9.78
N GLN A 249 -1.87 8.61 8.47
CA GLN A 249 -2.52 9.61 7.63
C GLN A 249 -3.97 9.84 8.01
N ILE A 250 -4.78 8.79 8.20
CA ILE A 250 -6.17 8.90 8.64
C ILE A 250 -6.24 9.66 9.96
N GLN A 251 -5.38 9.34 10.93
CA GLN A 251 -5.37 10.04 12.21
C GLN A 251 -4.99 11.52 12.06
N LEU A 252 -3.97 11.82 11.25
CA LEU A 252 -3.49 13.18 11.03
C LEU A 252 -4.53 14.02 10.25
N GLN A 253 -5.06 13.50 9.15
CA GLN A 253 -6.10 14.14 8.35
C GLN A 253 -7.37 14.38 9.17
N THR A 254 -7.81 13.42 9.97
CA THR A 254 -8.99 13.58 10.84
C THR A 254 -8.76 14.65 11.91
N SER A 255 -7.57 14.68 12.52
CA SER A 255 -7.23 15.69 13.52
C SER A 255 -7.23 17.10 12.93
N ILE A 256 -6.67 17.26 11.74
CA ILE A 256 -6.63 18.55 11.03
C ILE A 256 -8.01 18.95 10.52
N PHE A 257 -8.81 17.98 10.06
CA PHE A 257 -10.20 18.22 9.70
C PHE A 257 -10.97 18.81 10.89
N ALA A 258 -10.90 18.16 12.06
CA ALA A 258 -11.56 18.63 13.27
C ALA A 258 -11.07 20.04 13.67
N LEU A 259 -9.76 20.27 13.59
CA LEU A 259 -9.17 21.56 13.90
C LEU A 259 -9.60 22.68 12.94
N LYS A 260 -9.65 22.40 11.63
CA LYS A 260 -10.16 23.35 10.62
C LYS A 260 -11.65 23.61 10.81
N ALA A 261 -12.44 22.58 11.11
CA ALA A 261 -13.87 22.72 11.40
C ALA A 261 -14.10 23.64 12.60
N PHE A 262 -13.32 23.47 13.68
CA PHE A 262 -13.37 24.32 14.86
C PHE A 262 -12.94 25.77 14.57
N LEU A 263 -11.81 25.98 13.89
CA LEU A 263 -11.26 27.33 13.66
C LEU A 263 -12.04 28.13 12.62
N LEU A 264 -12.51 27.50 11.55
CA LEU A 264 -13.11 28.19 10.40
C LEU A 264 -14.64 28.09 10.36
N HIS A 265 -15.25 27.27 11.23
CA HIS A 265 -16.69 26.94 11.19
C HIS A 265 -17.16 26.53 9.79
N ARG A 266 -16.30 25.83 9.04
CA ARG A 266 -16.57 25.35 7.68
C ARG A 266 -15.99 23.96 7.49
N TYR A 267 -16.77 23.09 6.86
CA TYR A 267 -16.32 21.75 6.48
C TYR A 267 -15.59 21.79 5.14
N ASP A 268 -14.36 21.29 5.12
CA ASP A 268 -13.60 21.13 3.88
C ASP A 268 -13.98 19.80 3.21
N VAL A 269 -14.87 19.87 2.21
CA VAL A 269 -15.36 18.72 1.44
C VAL A 269 -14.23 17.91 0.83
N LEU A 270 -13.12 18.55 0.47
CA LEU A 270 -11.97 17.87 -0.10
C LEU A 270 -11.26 17.00 0.94
N THR A 271 -11.05 17.52 2.16
CA THR A 271 -10.48 16.74 3.27
C THR A 271 -11.39 15.55 3.62
N ILE A 272 -12.72 15.73 3.60
CA ILE A 272 -13.68 14.64 3.82
C ILE A 272 -13.53 13.56 2.72
N THR A 273 -13.38 13.98 1.47
CA THR A 273 -13.23 13.05 0.33
C THR A 273 -11.90 12.28 0.42
N SER A 274 -10.81 12.96 0.77
CA SER A 274 -9.51 12.33 1.04
C SER A 274 -9.63 11.29 2.15
N LEU A 275 -10.25 11.66 3.28
CA LEU A 275 -10.43 10.75 4.40
C LEU A 275 -11.27 9.52 4.02
N ALA A 276 -12.35 9.72 3.25
CA ALA A 276 -13.19 8.63 2.77
C ALA A 276 -12.44 7.70 1.82
N LEU A 277 -11.59 8.25 0.95
CA LEU A 277 -10.70 7.47 0.08
C LEU A 277 -9.74 6.65 0.94
N SER A 278 -8.99 7.26 1.86
CA SER A 278 -8.02 6.55 2.71
C SER A 278 -8.68 5.46 3.58
N MET A 279 -9.90 5.69 4.08
CA MET A 279 -10.68 4.65 4.78
C MET A 279 -11.07 3.49 3.84
N ALA A 280 -11.47 3.78 2.60
CA ALA A 280 -11.79 2.76 1.62
C ALA A 280 -10.55 1.96 1.19
N THR A 281 -9.40 2.61 1.01
CA THR A 281 -8.13 1.94 0.70
C THR A 281 -7.71 1.01 1.84
N LEU A 282 -7.88 1.44 3.10
CA LEU A 282 -7.65 0.62 4.28
C LEU A 282 -8.55 -0.63 4.33
N ALA A 283 -9.84 -0.45 4.02
CA ALA A 283 -10.81 -1.55 4.02
C ALA A 283 -10.47 -2.60 2.95
N LEU A 284 -10.00 -2.17 1.76
CA LEU A 284 -9.53 -3.07 0.71
C LEU A 284 -8.30 -3.87 1.17
N LYS A 285 -7.32 -3.21 1.81
CA LYS A 285 -6.14 -3.89 2.37
C LYS A 285 -6.50 -4.90 3.46
N LEU A 286 -7.47 -4.57 4.31
CA LEU A 286 -7.95 -5.49 5.34
C LEU A 286 -8.57 -6.76 4.72
N LYS A 287 -9.37 -6.60 3.65
CA LYS A 287 -9.92 -7.73 2.89
C LYS A 287 -8.82 -8.61 2.30
N ASP A 288 -7.76 -8.02 1.76
CA ASP A 288 -6.64 -8.80 1.23
C ASP A 288 -5.90 -9.55 2.34
N ALA A 289 -5.70 -8.93 3.50
CA ALA A 289 -5.13 -9.59 4.66
C ALA A 289 -5.97 -10.79 5.14
N PHE A 290 -7.30 -10.69 5.13
CA PHE A 290 -8.19 -11.84 5.42
C PHE A 290 -8.01 -12.98 4.41
N LYS A 291 -7.86 -12.68 3.13
CA LYS A 291 -7.58 -13.72 2.11
C LYS A 291 -6.24 -14.40 2.36
N LEU A 292 -5.21 -13.63 2.74
CA LEU A 292 -3.89 -14.17 3.09
C LEU A 292 -3.95 -15.10 4.31
N LEU A 293 -4.68 -14.72 5.36
CA LEU A 293 -4.90 -15.58 6.52
C LEU A 293 -5.66 -16.85 6.15
N SER A 294 -6.71 -16.74 5.33
CA SER A 294 -7.46 -17.90 4.84
C SER A 294 -6.55 -18.86 4.07
N PHE A 295 -5.71 -18.34 3.16
CA PHE A 295 -4.74 -19.15 2.42
C PHE A 295 -3.72 -19.83 3.34
N SER A 296 -3.12 -19.08 4.28
CA SER A 296 -2.18 -19.62 5.26
C SER A 296 -2.79 -20.76 6.07
N ASN A 297 -4.03 -20.57 6.54
CA ASN A 297 -4.74 -21.60 7.32
C ASN A 297 -5.05 -22.84 6.48
N LYS A 298 -5.42 -22.69 5.20
CA LYS A 298 -5.64 -23.83 4.29
C LYS A 298 -4.34 -24.63 4.08
N VAL A 299 -3.24 -23.95 3.79
CA VAL A 299 -1.93 -24.60 3.59
C VAL A 299 -1.46 -25.28 4.88
N ARG A 300 -1.69 -24.66 6.05
CA ARG A 300 -1.39 -25.26 7.34
C ARG A 300 -2.23 -26.52 7.61
N ALA A 301 -3.51 -26.51 7.26
CA ALA A 301 -4.38 -27.67 7.45
C ALA A 301 -4.02 -28.84 6.50
N GLY A 302 -3.52 -28.53 5.31
CA GLY A 302 -3.05 -29.53 4.34
C GLY A 302 -1.61 -30.03 4.58
N ALA A 303 -0.81 -29.29 5.33
CA ALA A 303 0.54 -29.70 5.71
C ALA A 303 0.44 -30.82 6.77
N GLY A 304 0.66 -32.08 6.36
CA GLY A 304 0.67 -33.23 7.27
C GLY A 304 1.69 -33.11 8.40
N GLU A 305 1.63 -34.01 9.39
CA GLU A 305 2.47 -33.96 10.60
C GLU A 305 3.98 -33.93 10.29
N GLU A 306 4.42 -34.60 9.22
CA GLU A 306 5.82 -34.61 8.77
C GLU A 306 6.31 -33.22 8.31
N ALA A 307 5.44 -32.41 7.70
CA ALA A 307 5.76 -31.02 7.35
C ALA A 307 5.85 -30.13 8.60
N GLY A 308 5.33 -30.59 9.74
CA GLY A 308 5.41 -29.97 11.07
C GLY A 308 6.83 -29.59 11.50
N GLN A 309 7.83 -30.36 11.07
CA GLN A 309 9.24 -30.13 11.43
C GLN A 309 9.97 -29.17 10.49
N SER A 310 9.37 -28.79 9.35
CA SER A 310 9.99 -27.89 8.39
C SER A 310 10.19 -26.49 8.98
N GLU A 311 11.40 -25.96 8.85
CA GLU A 311 11.73 -24.59 9.25
C GLU A 311 10.80 -23.56 8.57
N LYS A 312 10.41 -23.82 7.32
CA LYS A 312 9.48 -22.97 6.55
C LYS A 312 8.10 -22.88 7.20
N LEU A 313 7.59 -23.97 7.77
CA LEU A 313 6.29 -23.95 8.45
C LEU A 313 6.35 -23.11 9.72
N ARG A 314 7.44 -23.19 10.50
CA ARG A 314 7.64 -22.33 11.68
C ARG A 314 7.71 -20.86 11.31
N HIS A 315 8.36 -20.55 10.19
CA HIS A 315 8.43 -19.19 9.65
C HIS A 315 7.05 -18.66 9.23
N LEU A 316 6.31 -19.45 8.45
CA LEU A 316 4.93 -19.17 8.06
C LEU A 316 4.05 -18.90 9.30
N LEU A 317 4.10 -19.75 10.32
CA LEU A 317 3.32 -19.56 11.56
C LEU A 317 3.66 -18.25 12.28
N ARG A 318 4.94 -17.86 12.32
CA ARG A 318 5.38 -16.60 12.91
C ARG A 318 4.79 -15.42 12.14
N TYR A 319 4.90 -15.41 10.81
CA TYR A 319 4.36 -14.33 10.01
C TYR A 319 2.83 -14.27 10.04
N THR A 320 2.14 -15.41 10.08
CA THR A 320 0.68 -15.42 10.23
C THR A 320 0.25 -14.77 11.55
N ARG A 321 0.96 -15.02 12.66
CA ARG A 321 0.69 -14.34 13.94
C ARG A 321 0.97 -12.84 13.86
N ILE A 322 2.09 -12.44 13.24
CA ILE A 322 2.41 -11.03 13.03
C ILE A 322 1.32 -10.35 12.19
N LEU A 323 0.87 -10.99 11.11
CA LEU A 323 -0.20 -10.50 10.25
C LEU A 323 -1.52 -10.32 11.02
N GLN A 324 -1.88 -11.27 11.90
CA GLN A 324 -3.05 -11.14 12.78
C GLN A 324 -2.94 -9.94 13.72
N LEU A 325 -1.77 -9.71 14.34
CA LEU A 325 -1.54 -8.55 15.19
C LEU A 325 -1.64 -7.24 14.42
N LEU A 326 -1.06 -7.19 13.21
CA LEU A 326 -1.16 -6.02 12.32
C LEU A 326 -2.60 -5.74 11.91
N MET A 327 -3.39 -6.78 11.60
CA MET A 327 -4.82 -6.63 11.28
C MET A 327 -5.63 -6.11 12.47
N LEU A 328 -5.33 -6.57 13.69
CA LEU A 328 -5.97 -6.05 14.90
C LEU A 328 -5.64 -4.57 15.10
N LEU A 329 -4.36 -4.19 14.98
CA LEU A 329 -3.93 -2.79 15.04
C LEU A 329 -4.64 -1.94 13.98
N LEU A 330 -4.78 -2.46 12.77
CA LEU A 330 -5.47 -1.78 11.66
C LEU A 330 -6.94 -1.54 11.97
N LEU A 331 -7.64 -2.54 12.51
CA LEU A 331 -9.04 -2.44 12.93
C LEU A 331 -9.22 -1.42 14.04
N LEU A 332 -8.35 -1.44 15.06
CA LEU A 332 -8.37 -0.47 16.15
C LEU A 332 -8.11 0.95 15.65
N SER A 333 -7.14 1.12 14.74
CA SER A 333 -6.85 2.41 14.09
C SER A 333 -8.03 2.93 13.29
N LEU A 334 -8.68 2.09 12.48
CA LEU A 334 -9.86 2.47 11.70
C LEU A 334 -11.01 2.87 12.61
N ALA A 335 -11.29 2.09 13.66
CA ALA A 335 -12.32 2.40 14.63
C ALA A 335 -12.05 3.72 15.35
N TYR A 336 -10.79 3.94 15.77
CA TYR A 336 -10.37 5.18 16.42
C TYR A 336 -10.47 6.39 15.47
N GLY A 337 -10.05 6.26 14.22
CA GLY A 337 -10.17 7.32 13.20
C GLY A 337 -11.63 7.67 12.90
N ALA A 338 -12.50 6.66 12.76
CA ALA A 338 -13.93 6.85 12.56
C ALA A 338 -14.62 7.50 13.77
N ALA A 339 -14.27 7.08 15.00
CA ALA A 339 -14.78 7.70 16.23
C ALA A 339 -14.33 9.15 16.34
N LYS A 340 -13.06 9.45 16.05
CA LYS A 340 -12.52 10.81 16.02
C LYS A 340 -13.21 11.69 14.98
N PHE A 341 -13.47 11.13 13.80
CA PHE A 341 -14.19 11.83 12.74
C PHE A 341 -15.64 12.14 13.15
N ALA A 342 -16.35 11.17 13.73
CA ALA A 342 -17.71 11.39 14.23
C ALA A 342 -17.74 12.43 15.35
N ALA A 343 -16.78 12.38 16.28
CA ALA A 343 -16.68 13.33 17.38
C ALA A 343 -16.43 14.77 16.92
N ALA A 344 -15.81 14.99 15.76
CA ALA A 344 -15.64 16.31 15.15
C ALA A 344 -16.97 17.01 14.82
N PHE A 345 -18.09 16.26 14.74
CA PHE A 345 -19.43 16.81 14.54
C PHE A 345 -20.26 16.90 15.83
N ILE A 346 -19.82 16.22 16.90
CA ILE A 346 -20.55 16.14 18.18
C ILE A 346 -19.99 17.17 19.17
N CYS A 347 -18.67 17.36 19.22
CA CYS A 347 -18.01 18.31 20.11
C CYS A 347 -17.79 19.65 19.37
N GLU A 348 -18.79 20.55 19.44
CA GLU A 348 -18.77 21.85 18.72
C GLU A 348 -17.59 22.76 19.13
N ASP A 349 -17.25 22.77 20.42
CA ASP A 349 -16.19 23.63 20.99
C ASP A 349 -15.03 22.85 21.61
N SER A 350 -14.90 21.56 21.29
CA SER A 350 -13.88 20.70 21.89
C SER A 350 -13.30 19.72 20.88
N LEU A 351 -12.02 19.40 21.04
CA LEU A 351 -11.36 18.42 20.19
C LEU A 351 -11.29 17.07 20.90
N TRP A 352 -11.81 16.02 20.25
CA TRP A 352 -11.80 14.69 20.83
C TRP A 352 -10.41 14.06 20.78
N ASN A 353 -9.99 13.57 21.95
CA ASN A 353 -8.75 12.86 22.20
C ASN A 353 -9.05 11.56 22.94
N LEU A 354 -8.02 10.73 23.18
CA LEU A 354 -8.19 9.44 23.89
C LEU A 354 -8.77 9.59 25.30
N THR A 355 -8.55 10.75 25.94
CA THR A 355 -9.05 11.09 27.28
C THR A 355 -10.45 11.72 27.27
N GLY A 356 -11.04 11.99 26.10
CA GLY A 356 -12.33 12.66 25.95
C GLY A 356 -12.25 13.94 25.11
N CYS A 357 -13.27 14.80 25.19
CA CYS A 357 -13.28 16.09 24.51
C CYS A 357 -12.48 17.13 25.32
N VAL A 358 -11.41 17.65 24.71
CA VAL A 358 -10.55 18.68 25.29
C VAL A 358 -11.12 20.04 24.93
N ASP A 359 -11.46 20.84 25.95
CA ASP A 359 -11.97 22.20 25.77
C ASP A 359 -10.86 23.11 25.22
N VAL A 360 -11.06 23.56 23.98
CA VAL A 360 -10.16 24.49 23.29
C VAL A 360 -10.74 25.91 23.21
N ALA A 361 -11.93 26.15 23.78
CA ALA A 361 -12.58 27.45 23.79
C ALA A 361 -11.78 28.48 24.62
N ALA A 362 -11.13 28.04 25.70
CA ALA A 362 -10.27 28.89 26.53
C ALA A 362 -9.14 29.56 25.73
N LEU A 363 -8.59 28.88 24.72
CA LEU A 363 -7.53 29.42 23.85
C LEU A 363 -8.05 30.53 22.92
N LYS A 364 -9.33 30.44 22.52
CA LYS A 364 -9.99 31.45 21.68
C LYS A 364 -10.30 32.72 22.49
N ALA A 365 -10.73 32.56 23.75
CA ALA A 365 -11.10 33.67 24.63
C ALA A 365 -9.90 34.57 25.00
N GLY A 366 -8.72 34.00 25.25
CA GLY A 366 -7.54 34.76 25.69
C GLY A 366 -6.99 35.76 24.66
N LYS A 367 -7.22 35.54 23.36
CA LYS A 367 -6.73 36.44 22.29
C LYS A 367 -7.73 37.53 21.90
N GLY A 368 -9.01 37.38 22.23
CA GLY A 368 -10.04 38.38 21.94
C GLY A 368 -9.92 39.68 22.76
N GLN A 369 -9.11 39.68 23.83
CA GLN A 369 -8.88 40.85 24.70
C GLN A 369 -7.62 41.67 24.35
N GLN A 370 -6.81 41.25 23.37
CA GLN A 370 -5.54 41.91 23.00
C GLN A 370 -5.56 42.65 21.65
N GLY A 371 -6.70 42.66 20.95
CA GLY A 371 -6.91 43.47 19.74
C GLY A 371 -7.99 44.51 19.99
#